data_AF-A0A183NAA6-F1
#
_entry.id   AF-A0A183NAA6-F1
#
_cell.length_a   1.000
_cell.length_b   1.000
_cell.length_c   1.000
_cell.angle_alpha   90.00
_cell.angle_beta   90.00
_cell.angle_gamma   90.00
#
_symmetry.space_group_name_H-M   'P 1'
#
loop_
_entity.id
_entity.type
_entity.pdbx_description
1 polymer ?
#
loop_
_entity_poly.entity_id
_entity_poly.type
_entity_poly.pdbx_seq_one_letter_code
_entity_poly.pdbx_strand_id
1 'polypeptide(L)'
;MEDVRTRRGADVASDHHLVVANLKLKLKKNWTSGQTALQRFNTAFLRDTDKLNEFKIALNNRFQALQDLLKEEETSMEDNWKGFKEALSSTCQEVLGLKKHHHKEWISTEILDKIKERKNKKAAINNSRTRAEKVQAQAEYTEANKQVKRSIRADKKKYVEELAKTAEKAAREGNIKQLYDTTKKLSGKYNKPERPVKDKEGKSITEIQQQRNRWVEYFEEPLNRPAPMNPPDIEAAHIDLPIDVNPPTTEEIRMATKLQHYGSSSNNQLSGTHHYTSTSLIMIKHLTV
;
A
#
# COMPACT_ATOMS: atom_id res chain seq x y z
N MET A 1 50.45 -3.93 -2.14
CA MET A 1 51.13 -2.70 -2.59
C MET A 1 51.89 -3.13 -3.83
N GLU A 2 51.28 -3.01 -5.01
CA GLU A 2 51.73 -3.74 -6.22
C GLU A 2 52.40 -2.81 -7.26
N ASP A 3 52.30 -1.49 -7.11
CA ASP A 3 52.83 -0.53 -8.09
C ASP A 3 53.61 0.58 -7.36
N VAL A 4 54.83 0.24 -6.94
CA VAL A 4 55.82 1.17 -6.37
C VAL A 4 56.93 1.34 -7.39
N ARG A 5 57.19 2.59 -7.81
CA ARG A 5 58.22 2.91 -8.79
C ARG A 5 59.12 4.02 -8.25
N THR A 6 60.43 3.79 -8.36
CA THR A 6 61.44 4.80 -8.05
C THR A 6 61.64 5.69 -9.28
N ARG A 7 61.54 7.00 -9.12
CA ARG A 7 61.82 8.00 -10.15
C ARG A 7 63.07 8.77 -9.77
N ARG A 8 63.91 9.09 -10.76
CA ARG A 8 65.06 9.98 -10.55
C ARG A 8 64.55 11.35 -10.06
N GLY A 9 65.17 11.85 -8.99
CA GLY A 9 64.92 13.19 -8.47
C GLY A 9 65.35 14.27 -9.47
N ALA A 10 64.94 15.51 -9.22
CA ALA A 10 65.43 16.66 -9.98
C ALA A 10 66.95 16.79 -9.79
N ASP A 11 67.66 17.22 -10.84
CA ASP A 11 69.12 17.30 -10.89
C ASP A 11 69.65 18.48 -10.05
N VAL A 12 69.58 18.32 -8.72
CA VAL A 12 69.96 19.31 -7.70
C VAL A 12 71.03 18.72 -6.76
N ALA A 13 71.91 17.86 -7.29
CA ALA A 13 73.03 17.28 -6.53
C ALA A 13 72.63 16.67 -5.16
N SER A 14 71.45 16.02 -5.09
CA SER A 14 71.02 15.26 -3.91
C SER A 14 70.81 13.80 -4.31
N ASP A 15 71.37 12.86 -3.56
CA ASP A 15 71.28 11.40 -3.80
C ASP A 15 69.87 10.80 -3.58
N HIS A 16 68.87 11.64 -3.36
CA HIS A 16 67.52 11.20 -3.05
C HIS A 16 66.73 10.83 -4.30
N HIS A 17 66.31 9.57 -4.36
CA HIS A 17 65.39 9.08 -5.37
C HIS A 17 63.93 9.18 -4.89
N LEU A 18 63.06 9.74 -5.72
CA LEU A 18 61.63 9.86 -5.38
C LEU A 18 60.96 8.50 -5.53
N VAL A 19 60.40 7.98 -4.44
CA VAL A 19 59.60 6.74 -4.48
C VAL A 19 58.14 7.11 -4.61
N VAL A 20 57.53 6.73 -5.73
CA VAL A 20 56.10 6.92 -5.99
C VAL A 20 55.39 5.58 -5.84
N ALA A 21 54.43 5.51 -4.91
CA ALA A 21 53.61 4.32 -4.71
C ALA A 21 52.15 4.63 -5.03
N ASN A 22 51.55 3.83 -5.91
CA ASN A 22 50.10 3.87 -6.15
C ASN A 22 49.40 2.92 -5.17
N LEU A 23 48.58 3.49 -4.28
CA LEU A 23 47.84 2.74 -3.27
C LEU A 23 46.34 2.80 -3.54
N LYS A 24 45.73 1.66 -3.88
CA LYS A 24 44.28 1.52 -4.01
C LYS A 24 43.68 1.05 -2.68
N LEU A 25 43.37 1.99 -1.80
CA LEU A 25 42.70 1.70 -0.53
C LEU A 25 41.20 1.51 -0.74
N LYS A 26 40.68 0.32 -0.43
CA LYS A 26 39.24 0.12 -0.23
C LYS A 26 38.92 0.51 1.21
N LEU A 27 38.60 1.78 1.45
CA LEU A 27 38.15 2.23 2.77
C LEU A 27 36.83 1.52 3.11
N LYS A 28 36.78 0.90 4.29
CA LYS A 28 35.52 0.40 4.84
C LYS A 28 34.62 1.62 5.04
N LYS A 29 33.46 1.64 4.39
CA LYS A 29 32.44 2.65 4.67
C LYS A 29 32.01 2.45 6.12
N ASN A 30 32.50 3.33 6.99
CA ASN A 30 31.99 3.49 8.33
C ASN A 30 30.61 4.12 8.16
N TRP A 31 29.61 3.27 7.93
CA TRP A 31 28.29 3.63 8.39
C TRP A 31 28.48 3.78 9.90
N THR A 32 28.60 5.02 10.39
CA THR A 32 27.99 5.34 11.68
C THR A 32 26.61 4.74 11.52
N SER A 33 26.36 3.63 12.23
CA SER A 33 25.01 3.11 12.33
C SER A 33 24.18 4.35 12.58
N GLY A 34 23.21 4.65 11.71
CA GLY A 34 22.26 5.74 11.95
C GLY A 34 21.55 5.37 13.24
N GLN A 35 22.22 5.66 14.35
CA GLN A 35 21.86 5.25 15.67
C GLN A 35 20.82 6.26 16.03
N THR A 36 19.60 5.72 16.13
CA THR A 36 18.34 6.45 16.19
C THR A 36 17.88 6.91 14.81
N ALA A 37 16.99 6.13 14.19
CA ALA A 37 15.99 6.75 13.30
C ALA A 37 15.42 7.92 14.09
N LEU A 38 15.58 9.16 13.59
CA LEU A 38 15.12 10.39 14.27
C LEU A 38 13.78 10.10 14.93
N GLN A 39 13.78 10.03 16.26
CA GLN A 39 12.59 9.78 17.05
C GLN A 39 11.72 11.02 16.88
N ARG A 40 10.80 10.96 15.92
CA ARG A 40 9.87 12.05 15.66
C ARG A 40 8.82 12.03 16.75
N PHE A 41 8.70 13.11 17.50
CA PHE A 41 7.62 13.30 18.45
C PHE A 41 6.31 13.61 17.73
N ASN A 42 5.18 13.32 18.37
CA ASN A 42 3.88 13.61 17.79
C ASN A 42 3.48 15.08 18.01
N THR A 43 3.97 15.97 17.14
CA THR A 43 3.67 17.41 17.20
C THR A 43 2.19 17.74 16.95
N ALA A 44 1.37 16.79 16.50
CA ALA A 44 -0.06 17.02 16.34
C ALA A 44 -0.77 17.27 17.69
N PHE A 45 -0.24 16.71 18.79
CA PHE A 45 -0.78 16.97 20.13
C PHE A 45 -0.64 18.42 20.57
N LEU A 46 0.32 19.18 20.01
CA LEU A 46 0.44 20.61 20.28
C LEU A 46 -0.67 21.46 19.65
N ARG A 47 -1.56 20.87 18.84
CA ARG A 47 -2.77 21.54 18.36
C ARG A 47 -3.88 21.56 19.40
N ASP A 48 -3.84 20.64 20.36
CA ASP A 48 -4.73 20.61 21.49
C ASP A 48 -4.21 21.59 22.56
N THR A 49 -5.09 22.48 23.01
CA THR A 49 -4.73 23.58 23.93
C THR A 49 -4.33 23.03 25.30
N ASP A 50 -5.00 21.96 25.75
CA ASP A 50 -4.74 21.36 27.06
C ASP A 50 -3.37 20.68 27.07
N LYS A 51 -3.08 19.89 26.02
CA LYS A 51 -1.78 19.24 25.81
C LYS A 51 -0.64 20.23 25.63
N LEU A 52 -0.87 21.34 24.96
CA LEU A 52 0.12 22.40 24.78
C LEU A 52 0.45 23.09 26.11
N ASN A 53 -0.56 23.32 26.97
CA ASN A 53 -0.34 23.89 28.30
C ASN A 53 0.39 22.91 29.22
N GLU A 54 0.02 21.63 29.20
CA GLU A 54 0.73 20.54 29.89
C GLU A 54 2.21 20.50 29.47
N PHE A 55 2.50 20.59 28.16
CA PHE A 55 3.86 20.64 27.64
C PHE A 55 4.64 21.85 28.17
N LYS A 56 4.05 23.05 28.15
CA LYS A 56 4.69 24.26 28.67
C LYS A 56 5.04 24.14 30.16
N ILE A 57 4.12 23.62 30.97
CA ILE A 57 4.34 23.44 32.41
C ILE A 57 5.45 22.42 32.65
N ALA A 58 5.38 21.24 32.01
CA ALA A 58 6.38 20.19 32.17
C ALA A 58 7.78 20.64 31.70
N LEU A 59 7.85 21.43 30.62
CA LEU A 59 9.09 22.00 30.11
C LEU A 59 9.68 22.99 31.12
N ASN A 60 8.87 23.96 31.58
CA ASN A 60 9.33 24.98 32.53
C ASN A 60 9.82 24.35 33.84
N ASN A 61 9.11 23.36 34.37
CA ASN A 61 9.50 22.68 35.60
C ASN A 61 10.87 21.98 35.47
N ARG A 62 11.11 21.31 34.33
CA ARG A 62 12.40 20.65 34.08
C ARG A 62 13.55 21.64 33.85
N PHE A 63 13.28 22.74 33.15
CA PHE A 63 14.27 23.77 32.92
C PHE A 63 14.62 24.53 34.20
N GLN A 64 13.66 24.73 35.10
CA GLN A 64 13.92 25.30 36.42
C GLN A 64 14.84 24.37 37.23
N ALA A 65 14.51 23.08 37.31
CA ALA A 65 15.36 22.09 37.99
C ALA A 65 16.77 22.01 37.39
N LEU A 66 16.88 22.08 36.06
CA LEU A 66 18.17 22.11 35.37
C LEU A 66 18.96 23.39 35.68
N GLN A 67 18.31 24.55 35.72
CA GLN A 67 18.96 25.81 36.07
C GLN A 67 19.50 25.82 37.51
N ASP A 68 18.78 25.19 38.45
CA ASP A 68 19.21 25.12 39.83
C ASP A 68 20.40 24.16 40.01
N LEU A 69 20.41 23.02 39.29
CA LEU A 69 21.59 22.14 39.20
C LEU A 69 22.82 22.86 38.63
N LEU A 70 22.64 23.69 37.60
CA LEU A 70 23.73 24.46 36.99
C LEU A 70 24.31 25.56 37.88
N LYS A 71 23.62 25.97 38.94
CA LYS A 71 24.15 26.92 39.94
C LYS A 71 24.98 26.24 41.02
N GLU A 72 24.76 24.94 41.24
CA GLU A 72 25.39 24.16 42.31
C GLU A 72 26.64 23.39 41.83
N GLU A 73 26.69 22.98 40.56
CA GLU A 73 27.83 22.26 39.97
C GLU A 73 28.63 23.10 38.95
N GLU A 74 29.95 23.01 39.02
CA GLU A 74 30.88 23.58 38.02
C GLU A 74 30.92 22.65 36.79
N THR A 75 29.88 22.69 35.97
CA THR A 75 29.70 21.80 34.82
C THR A 75 30.40 22.31 33.56
N SER A 76 30.93 21.38 32.76
CA SER A 76 31.46 21.68 31.42
C SER A 76 30.35 22.16 30.49
N MET A 77 30.70 23.01 29.51
CA MET A 77 29.77 23.46 28.47
C MET A 77 29.14 22.28 27.70
N GLU A 78 29.87 21.18 27.55
CA GLU A 78 29.36 19.95 26.89
C GLU A 78 28.29 19.27 27.73
N ASP A 79 28.46 19.24 29.06
CA ASP A 79 27.49 18.67 30.00
C ASP A 79 26.22 19.53 30.07
N ASN A 80 26.37 20.85 29.98
CA ASN A 80 25.25 21.80 29.90
C ASN A 80 24.41 21.57 28.66
N TRP A 81 25.06 21.39 27.51
CA TRP A 81 24.39 21.08 26.26
C TRP A 81 23.68 19.72 26.29
N LYS A 82 24.28 18.73 26.95
CA LYS A 82 23.67 17.42 27.17
C LYS A 82 22.42 17.52 28.05
N GLY A 83 22.51 18.25 29.17
CA GLY A 83 21.37 18.50 30.06
C GLY A 83 20.21 19.20 29.34
N PHE A 84 20.50 20.23 28.54
CA PHE A 84 19.49 20.92 27.73
C PHE A 84 18.75 19.94 26.80
N LYS A 85 19.52 19.10 26.09
CA LYS A 85 18.98 18.12 25.15
C LYS A 85 18.15 17.05 25.87
N GLU A 86 18.56 16.60 27.04
CA GLU A 86 17.84 15.61 27.85
C GLU A 86 16.54 16.19 28.43
N ALA A 87 16.56 17.40 28.97
CA ALA A 87 15.36 18.08 29.48
C ALA A 87 14.31 18.26 28.37
N LEU A 88 14.74 18.70 27.17
CA LEU A 88 13.84 18.89 26.05
C LEU A 88 13.33 17.56 25.47
N SER A 89 14.20 16.55 25.32
CA SER A 89 13.82 15.24 24.77
C SER A 89 12.89 14.47 25.72
N SER A 90 13.16 14.50 27.03
CA SER A 90 12.32 13.84 28.05
C SER A 90 10.93 14.47 28.12
N THR A 91 10.82 15.79 28.05
CA THR A 91 9.52 16.49 27.99
C THR A 91 8.74 16.14 26.74
N CYS A 92 9.39 16.16 25.58
CA CYS A 92 8.76 15.72 24.35
C CYS A 92 8.28 14.26 24.44
N GLN A 93 9.07 13.38 25.06
CA GLN A 93 8.73 11.97 25.18
C GLN A 93 7.58 11.71 26.15
N GLU A 94 7.51 12.44 27.27
CA GLU A 94 6.46 12.31 28.27
C GLU A 94 5.11 12.84 27.78
N VAL A 95 5.10 14.07 27.24
CA VAL A 95 3.84 14.76 26.92
C VAL A 95 3.36 14.47 25.50
N LEU A 96 4.27 14.48 24.52
CA LEU A 96 3.92 14.29 23.11
C LEU A 96 4.04 12.82 22.68
N GLY A 97 4.89 12.06 23.33
CA GLY A 97 5.19 10.69 22.94
C GLY A 97 5.84 10.58 21.55
N LEU A 98 6.27 9.36 21.22
CA LEU A 98 6.82 9.07 19.91
C LEU A 98 5.70 8.94 18.87
N LYS A 99 5.93 9.51 17.69
CA LYS A 99 5.06 9.35 16.53
C LYS A 99 5.01 7.87 16.17
N LYS A 100 3.87 7.25 16.41
CA LYS A 100 3.61 5.87 16.02
C LYS A 100 3.56 5.80 14.50
N HIS A 101 4.41 4.96 13.92
CA HIS A 101 4.26 4.59 12.53
C HIS A 101 3.15 3.55 12.44
N HIS A 102 2.03 3.92 11.83
CA HIS A 102 1.01 2.95 11.48
C HIS A 102 1.58 2.07 10.36
N HIS A 103 1.94 0.85 10.74
CA HIS A 103 2.18 -0.21 9.78
C HIS A 103 0.83 -0.65 9.19
N LYS A 104 0.86 -1.29 8.03
CA LYS A 104 -0.35 -1.87 7.45
C LYS A 104 -0.98 -2.84 8.44
N GLU A 105 -2.30 -2.92 8.49
CA GLU A 105 -3.06 -3.74 9.46
C GLU A 105 -2.61 -5.21 9.52
N TRP A 106 -2.06 -5.74 8.42
CA TRP A 106 -1.59 -7.12 8.34
C TRP A 106 -0.17 -7.36 8.88
N ILE A 107 0.60 -6.31 9.20
CA ILE A 107 1.97 -6.45 9.70
C ILE A 107 1.92 -6.71 11.20
N SER A 108 2.27 -7.93 11.62
CA SER A 108 2.39 -8.31 13.02
C SER A 108 3.64 -7.71 13.68
N THR A 109 3.61 -7.59 15.01
CA THR A 109 4.77 -7.24 15.83
C THR A 109 5.89 -8.28 15.70
N GLU A 110 5.52 -9.56 15.59
CA GLU A 110 6.46 -10.67 15.41
C GLU A 110 7.28 -10.53 14.11
N ILE A 111 6.68 -10.05 13.00
CA ILE A 111 7.43 -9.74 11.76
C ILE A 111 8.45 -8.62 12.01
N LEU A 112 8.09 -7.59 12.78
CA LEU A 112 8.99 -6.46 13.06
C LEU A 112 10.22 -6.93 13.85
N ASP A 113 10.03 -7.81 14.83
CA ASP A 113 11.11 -8.40 15.61
C ASP A 113 12.04 -9.25 14.73
N LYS A 114 11.47 -10.10 13.85
CA LYS A 114 12.26 -10.87 12.87
C LYS A 114 13.02 -9.97 11.89
N ILE A 115 12.46 -8.84 11.48
CA ILE A 115 13.15 -7.85 10.63
C ILE A 115 14.33 -7.23 11.39
N LYS A 116 14.15 -6.90 12.66
CA LYS A 116 15.21 -6.37 13.53
C LYS A 116 16.33 -7.39 13.71
N GLU A 117 15.99 -8.65 13.98
CA GLU A 117 16.95 -9.75 14.10
C GLU A 117 17.76 -9.97 12.81
N ARG A 118 17.08 -10.00 11.65
CA ARG A 118 17.73 -10.07 10.34
C ARG A 118 18.70 -8.89 10.12
N LYS A 119 18.34 -7.68 10.58
CA LYS A 119 19.21 -6.50 10.49
C LYS A 119 20.46 -6.67 11.36
N ASN A 120 20.34 -7.22 12.56
CA ASN A 120 21.48 -7.52 13.44
C ASN A 120 22.42 -8.56 12.80
N LYS A 121 21.87 -9.64 12.24
CA LYS A 121 22.63 -10.65 11.47
C LYS A 121 23.34 -10.03 10.26
N LYS A 122 22.74 -9.03 9.61
CA LYS A 122 23.40 -8.27 8.54
C LYS A 122 24.57 -7.44 9.04
N ALA A 123 24.47 -6.88 10.24
CA ALA A 123 25.57 -6.14 10.86
C ALA A 123 26.73 -7.08 11.23
N ALA A 124 26.46 -8.30 11.70
CA ALA A 124 27.49 -9.31 11.95
C ALA A 124 28.33 -9.60 10.69
N ILE A 125 27.72 -9.72 9.51
CA ILE A 125 28.45 -9.88 8.23
C ILE A 125 29.38 -8.68 7.93
N ASN A 126 28.96 -7.47 8.26
CA ASN A 126 29.76 -6.27 8.00
C ASN A 126 30.92 -6.12 9.00
N ASN A 127 30.80 -6.75 10.16
CA ASN A 127 31.77 -6.68 11.25
C ASN A 127 32.71 -7.90 11.31
N SER A 128 32.40 -8.99 10.60
CA SER A 128 33.25 -10.18 10.51
C SER A 128 34.66 -9.83 10.04
N ARG A 129 35.67 -10.34 10.74
CA ARG A 129 37.09 -10.07 10.43
C ARG A 129 37.71 -11.15 9.58
N THR A 130 37.31 -12.41 9.80
CA THR A 130 37.85 -13.56 9.06
C THR A 130 36.89 -14.04 7.97
N ARG A 131 37.43 -14.75 6.97
CA ARG A 131 36.62 -15.32 5.88
C ARG A 131 35.62 -16.37 6.41
N ALA A 132 36.03 -17.17 7.39
CA ALA A 132 35.18 -18.20 7.99
C ALA A 132 33.98 -17.59 8.74
N GLU A 133 34.22 -16.59 9.62
CA GLU A 133 33.15 -15.85 10.30
C GLU A 133 32.16 -15.23 9.31
N LYS A 134 32.67 -14.68 8.21
CA LYS A 134 31.83 -14.06 7.18
C LYS A 134 30.91 -15.09 6.50
N VAL A 135 31.41 -16.29 6.22
CA VAL A 135 30.60 -17.38 5.64
C VAL A 135 29.51 -17.81 6.61
N GLN A 136 29.84 -17.98 7.90
CA GLN A 136 28.87 -18.35 8.92
C GLN A 136 27.78 -17.28 9.11
N ALA A 137 28.17 -16.01 9.29
CA ALA A 137 27.23 -14.90 9.43
C ALA A 137 26.35 -14.73 8.17
N GLN A 138 26.90 -15.03 6.99
CA GLN A 138 26.14 -15.01 5.73
C GLN A 138 25.09 -16.13 5.66
N ALA A 139 25.41 -17.33 6.17
CA ALA A 139 24.45 -18.43 6.27
C ALA A 139 23.28 -18.06 7.21
N GLU A 140 23.60 -17.54 8.41
CA GLU A 140 22.60 -17.11 9.40
C GLU A 140 21.68 -15.99 8.88
N TYR A 141 22.25 -14.98 8.22
CA TYR A 141 21.46 -13.93 7.57
C TYR A 141 20.54 -14.49 6.48
N THR A 142 21.04 -15.46 5.70
CA THR A 142 20.27 -16.06 4.61
C THR A 142 19.05 -16.78 5.16
N GLU A 143 19.19 -17.54 6.25
CA GLU A 143 18.08 -18.23 6.89
C GLU A 143 17.09 -17.25 7.54
N ALA A 144 17.58 -16.26 8.29
CA ALA A 144 16.73 -15.22 8.86
C ALA A 144 15.95 -14.44 7.77
N ASN A 145 16.58 -14.16 6.62
CA ASN A 145 15.92 -13.50 5.50
C ASN A 145 14.84 -14.38 4.84
N LYS A 146 15.04 -15.70 4.77
CA LYS A 146 13.99 -16.63 4.32
C LYS A 146 12.81 -16.65 5.30
N GLN A 147 13.08 -16.70 6.60
CA GLN A 147 12.04 -16.69 7.64
C GLN A 147 11.21 -15.40 7.62
N VAL A 148 11.85 -14.24 7.48
CA VAL A 148 11.16 -12.95 7.30
C VAL A 148 10.27 -12.97 6.05
N LYS A 149 10.75 -13.48 4.91
CA LYS A 149 9.93 -13.58 3.70
C LYS A 149 8.75 -14.54 3.87
N ARG A 150 8.94 -15.67 4.54
CA ARG A 150 7.88 -16.66 4.81
C ARG A 150 6.80 -16.08 5.74
N SER A 151 7.21 -15.46 6.85
CA SER A 151 6.28 -14.82 7.80
C SER A 151 5.47 -13.69 7.16
N ILE A 152 6.12 -12.80 6.38
CA ILE A 152 5.42 -11.74 5.64
C ILE A 152 4.32 -12.30 4.71
N ARG A 153 4.61 -13.41 4.02
CA ARG A 153 3.61 -14.04 3.13
C ARG A 153 2.48 -14.69 3.94
N ALA A 154 2.83 -15.37 5.03
CA ALA A 154 1.87 -16.04 5.91
C ALA A 154 0.90 -15.03 6.55
N ASP A 155 1.41 -13.95 7.14
CA ASP A 155 0.57 -12.94 7.80
C ASP A 155 -0.30 -12.19 6.80
N LYS A 156 0.25 -11.86 5.62
CA LYS A 156 -0.54 -11.25 4.54
C LYS A 156 -1.66 -12.20 4.09
N LYS A 157 -1.37 -13.50 3.92
CA LYS A 157 -2.38 -14.50 3.56
C LYS A 157 -3.45 -14.59 4.63
N LYS A 158 -3.05 -14.73 5.90
CA LYS A 158 -3.96 -14.81 7.05
C LYS A 158 -4.88 -13.59 7.11
N TYR A 159 -4.34 -12.39 6.96
CA TYR A 159 -5.13 -11.16 6.95
C TYR A 159 -6.16 -11.13 5.80
N VAL A 160 -5.77 -11.49 4.58
CA VAL A 160 -6.69 -11.55 3.44
C VAL A 160 -7.79 -12.59 3.67
N GLU A 161 -7.44 -13.73 4.25
CA GLU A 161 -8.38 -14.82 4.55
C GLU A 161 -9.39 -14.43 5.63
N GLU A 162 -8.96 -13.71 6.68
CA GLU A 162 -9.88 -13.16 7.70
C GLU A 162 -10.80 -12.08 7.12
N LEU A 163 -10.31 -11.23 6.22
CA LEU A 163 -11.16 -10.28 5.51
C LEU A 163 -12.20 -10.99 4.62
N ALA A 164 -11.80 -12.06 3.92
CA ALA A 164 -12.70 -12.84 3.09
C ALA A 164 -13.81 -13.51 3.92
N LYS A 165 -13.46 -14.13 5.07
CA LYS A 165 -14.44 -14.69 6.01
C LYS A 165 -15.41 -13.63 6.55
N THR A 166 -14.90 -12.42 6.82
CA THR A 166 -15.74 -11.31 7.28
C THR A 166 -16.72 -10.87 6.19
N ALA A 167 -16.26 -10.79 4.94
CA ALA A 167 -17.11 -10.46 3.79
C ALA A 167 -18.20 -11.54 3.58
N GLU A 168 -17.82 -12.81 3.65
CA GLU A 168 -18.75 -13.94 3.54
C GLU A 168 -19.83 -13.89 4.64
N LYS A 169 -19.43 -13.65 5.89
CA LYS A 169 -20.37 -13.50 7.01
C LYS A 169 -21.33 -12.33 6.79
N ALA A 170 -20.81 -11.17 6.38
CA ALA A 170 -21.64 -10.00 6.09
C ALA A 170 -22.65 -10.26 4.97
N ALA A 171 -22.26 -11.02 3.94
CA ALA A 171 -23.17 -11.42 2.86
C ALA A 171 -24.30 -12.33 3.38
N ARG A 172 -23.98 -13.32 4.23
CA ARG A 172 -24.98 -14.20 4.84
C ARG A 172 -25.97 -13.45 5.74
N GLU A 173 -25.50 -12.42 6.44
CA GLU A 173 -26.32 -11.58 7.34
C GLU A 173 -27.09 -10.47 6.60
N GLY A 174 -26.89 -10.31 5.28
CA GLY A 174 -27.50 -9.21 4.51
C GLY A 174 -26.91 -7.83 4.80
N ASN A 175 -25.76 -7.74 5.46
CA ASN A 175 -25.08 -6.47 5.77
C ASN A 175 -24.27 -5.97 4.55
N ILE A 176 -24.98 -5.37 3.60
CA ILE A 176 -24.42 -4.90 2.31
C ILE A 176 -23.32 -3.87 2.52
N LYS A 177 -23.44 -2.98 3.52
CA LYS A 177 -22.44 -1.94 3.80
C LYS A 177 -21.09 -2.55 4.18
N GLN A 178 -21.09 -3.49 5.13
CA GLN A 178 -19.87 -4.16 5.56
C GLN A 178 -19.26 -5.03 4.45
N LEU A 179 -20.11 -5.69 3.65
CA LEU A 179 -19.66 -6.44 2.47
C LEU A 179 -18.95 -5.52 1.46
N TYR A 180 -19.52 -4.35 1.17
CA TYR A 180 -18.91 -3.38 0.25
C TYR A 180 -17.58 -2.85 0.80
N ASP A 181 -17.54 -2.42 2.06
CA ASP A 181 -16.32 -1.87 2.68
C ASP A 181 -15.18 -2.90 2.74
N THR A 182 -15.48 -4.16 3.07
CA THR A 182 -14.49 -5.25 3.09
C THR A 182 -14.00 -5.62 1.69
N THR A 183 -14.91 -5.69 0.71
CA THR A 183 -14.55 -5.93 -0.70
C THR A 183 -13.67 -4.80 -1.24
N LYS A 184 -13.99 -3.54 -0.91
CA LYS A 184 -13.19 -2.37 -1.27
C LYS A 184 -11.79 -2.40 -0.64
N LYS A 185 -11.68 -2.88 0.61
CA LYS A 185 -10.36 -3.10 1.25
C LYS A 185 -9.55 -4.20 0.54
N LEU A 186 -10.21 -5.28 0.12
CA LEU A 186 -9.57 -6.40 -0.60
C LEU A 186 -9.13 -6.04 -2.02
N SER A 187 -9.96 -5.30 -2.76
CA SER A 187 -9.67 -4.90 -4.15
C SER A 187 -8.51 -3.90 -4.28
N GLY A 188 -8.11 -3.26 -3.17
CA GLY A 188 -7.08 -2.24 -3.17
C GLY A 188 -7.46 -1.01 -4.01
N LYS A 189 -6.46 -0.24 -4.44
CA LYS A 189 -6.68 0.87 -5.38
C LYS A 189 -6.88 0.31 -6.78
N TYR A 190 -8.13 0.24 -7.21
CA TYR A 190 -8.46 0.00 -8.62
C TYR A 190 -8.02 1.22 -9.43
N ASN A 191 -6.91 1.10 -10.16
CA ASN A 191 -6.57 2.05 -11.20
C ASN A 191 -7.49 1.72 -12.37
N LYS A 192 -8.53 2.53 -12.57
CA LYS A 192 -9.37 2.43 -13.76
C LYS A 192 -8.45 2.64 -14.96
N PRO A 193 -8.29 1.69 -15.89
CA PRO A 193 -7.66 2.03 -17.15
C PRO A 193 -8.54 3.11 -17.76
N GLU A 194 -7.99 4.30 -17.93
CA GLU A 194 -8.65 5.37 -18.67
C GLU A 194 -8.85 4.83 -20.08
N ARG A 195 -10.10 4.48 -20.41
CA ARG A 195 -10.47 4.14 -21.79
C ARG A 195 -10.97 5.44 -22.40
N PRO A 196 -10.20 6.08 -23.29
CA PRO A 196 -10.67 7.29 -23.96
C PRO A 196 -11.94 6.96 -24.72
N VAL A 197 -12.94 7.84 -24.62
CA VAL A 197 -14.14 7.76 -25.46
C VAL A 197 -13.69 7.93 -26.91
N LYS A 198 -14.19 7.08 -27.81
CA LYS A 198 -13.82 7.12 -29.23
C LYS A 198 -14.95 7.64 -30.10
N ASP A 199 -14.61 8.35 -31.16
CA ASP A 199 -15.55 8.67 -32.24
C ASP A 199 -15.92 7.41 -33.04
N LYS A 200 -16.76 7.56 -34.08
CA LYS A 200 -17.22 6.43 -34.91
C LYS A 200 -16.08 5.83 -35.73
N GLU A 201 -15.04 6.61 -35.99
CA GLU A 201 -13.83 6.27 -36.73
C GLU A 201 -12.75 5.63 -35.82
N GLY A 202 -13.00 5.54 -34.51
CA GLY A 202 -12.16 4.85 -33.54
C GLY A 202 -11.01 5.71 -32.96
N LYS A 203 -10.98 7.02 -33.23
CA LYS A 203 -10.03 7.99 -32.71
C LYS A 203 -10.48 8.49 -31.34
N SER A 204 -9.52 8.71 -30.45
CA SER A 204 -9.79 9.13 -29.06
C SER A 204 -10.23 10.59 -28.99
N ILE A 205 -11.37 10.82 -28.34
CA ILE A 205 -11.94 12.13 -28.05
C ILE A 205 -11.43 12.59 -26.67
N THR A 206 -10.62 13.65 -26.66
CA THR A 206 -10.04 14.22 -25.44
C THR A 206 -10.85 15.40 -24.88
N GLU A 207 -11.73 16.00 -25.68
CA GLU A 207 -12.51 17.19 -25.31
C GLU A 207 -13.89 16.82 -24.73
N ILE A 208 -14.25 17.41 -23.58
CA ILE A 208 -15.49 17.09 -22.85
C ILE A 208 -16.74 17.37 -23.69
N GLN A 209 -16.75 18.44 -24.49
CA GLN A 209 -17.90 18.80 -25.32
C GLN A 209 -18.14 17.76 -26.42
N GLN A 210 -17.07 17.31 -27.07
CA GLN A 210 -17.12 16.26 -28.08
C GLN A 210 -17.53 14.91 -27.49
N GLN A 211 -17.13 14.60 -26.25
CA GLN A 211 -17.60 13.40 -25.56
C GLN A 211 -19.11 13.45 -25.30
N ARG A 212 -19.66 14.60 -24.90
CA ARG A 212 -21.11 14.78 -24.71
C ARG A 212 -21.86 14.59 -26.03
N ASN A 213 -21.35 15.18 -27.12
CA ASN A 213 -21.95 14.99 -28.44
C ASN A 213 -21.91 13.52 -28.88
N ARG A 214 -20.79 12.83 -28.62
CA ARG A 214 -20.68 11.39 -28.90
C ARG A 214 -21.68 10.55 -28.11
N TRP A 215 -21.97 10.93 -26.86
CA TRP A 215 -23.02 10.30 -26.06
C TRP A 215 -24.42 10.57 -26.63
N VAL A 216 -24.71 11.80 -27.05
CA VAL A 216 -25.99 12.14 -27.71
C VAL A 216 -26.15 11.30 -28.98
N GLU A 217 -25.17 11.27 -29.86
CA GLU A 217 -25.20 10.44 -31.07
C GLU A 217 -25.39 8.95 -30.78
N TYR A 218 -24.71 8.43 -29.75
CA TYR A 218 -24.82 7.02 -29.37
C TYR A 218 -26.22 6.65 -28.87
N PHE A 219 -26.91 7.57 -28.19
CA PHE A 219 -28.26 7.31 -27.67
C PHE A 219 -29.38 7.70 -28.65
N GLU A 220 -29.15 8.61 -29.58
CA GLU A 220 -30.13 8.96 -30.62
C GLU A 220 -30.40 7.78 -31.57
N GLU A 221 -29.36 7.06 -31.99
CA GLU A 221 -29.49 5.96 -32.96
C GLU A 221 -30.37 4.79 -32.45
N PRO A 222 -30.25 4.33 -31.18
CA PRO A 222 -31.14 3.31 -30.63
C PRO A 222 -32.52 3.81 -30.22
N LEU A 223 -32.64 5.04 -29.71
CA LEU A 223 -33.89 5.52 -29.09
C LEU A 223 -34.83 6.23 -30.06
N ASN A 224 -34.32 6.76 -31.18
CA ASN A 224 -35.09 7.53 -32.16
C ASN A 224 -35.19 6.83 -33.52
N ARG A 225 -35.15 5.49 -33.56
CA ARG A 225 -35.30 4.75 -34.81
C ARG A 225 -36.70 5.05 -35.41
N PRO A 226 -36.79 5.56 -36.66
CA PRO A 226 -38.08 5.78 -37.30
C PRO A 226 -38.83 4.45 -37.48
N ALA A 227 -40.15 4.51 -37.50
CA ALA A 227 -40.98 3.34 -37.78
C ALA A 227 -40.53 2.72 -39.12
N PRO A 228 -40.33 1.38 -39.18
CA PRO A 228 -39.88 0.73 -40.40
C PRO A 228 -40.84 1.04 -41.55
N MET A 229 -40.28 1.43 -42.69
CA MET A 229 -41.02 1.95 -43.86
C MET A 229 -41.88 0.88 -44.53
N ASN A 230 -41.51 -0.39 -44.35
CA ASN A 230 -42.39 -1.51 -44.64
C ASN A 230 -42.98 -1.97 -43.30
N PRO A 231 -44.31 -2.07 -43.18
CA PRO A 231 -44.88 -2.78 -42.05
C PRO A 231 -44.26 -4.19 -42.03
N PRO A 232 -43.84 -4.71 -40.86
CA PRO A 232 -43.39 -6.09 -40.78
C PRO A 232 -44.47 -6.98 -41.39
N ASP A 233 -44.07 -7.80 -42.36
CA ASP A 233 -44.93 -8.83 -42.93
C ASP A 233 -45.06 -9.94 -41.88
N ILE A 234 -45.99 -9.71 -40.94
CA ILE A 234 -46.32 -10.66 -39.91
C ILE A 234 -47.23 -11.68 -40.60
N GLU A 235 -46.65 -12.80 -41.04
CA GLU A 235 -47.44 -13.97 -41.41
C GLU A 235 -48.42 -14.25 -40.27
N ALA A 236 -49.73 -14.15 -40.55
CA ALA A 236 -50.75 -14.40 -39.55
C ALA A 236 -50.50 -15.79 -38.98
N ALA A 237 -50.26 -15.86 -37.67
CA ALA A 237 -50.01 -17.13 -37.01
C ALA A 237 -51.18 -18.06 -37.33
N HIS A 238 -50.90 -19.17 -38.02
CA HIS A 238 -51.93 -20.16 -38.39
C HIS A 238 -52.59 -20.82 -37.17
N ILE A 239 -52.05 -20.57 -35.98
CA ILE A 239 -52.49 -21.10 -34.70
C ILE A 239 -52.45 -19.96 -33.70
N ASP A 240 -53.62 -19.56 -33.20
CA ASP A 240 -53.73 -18.75 -32.00
C ASP A 240 -53.18 -19.58 -30.83
N LEU A 241 -52.00 -19.18 -30.31
CA LEU A 241 -51.52 -19.73 -29.07
C LEU A 241 -52.56 -19.38 -27.98
N PRO A 242 -53.01 -20.33 -27.16
CA PRO A 242 -53.97 -20.04 -26.10
C PRO A 242 -53.29 -19.10 -25.10
N ILE A 243 -53.60 -17.81 -25.21
CA ILE A 243 -53.20 -16.82 -24.22
C ILE A 243 -54.07 -17.08 -23.00
N ASP A 244 -53.43 -17.52 -21.93
CA ASP A 244 -54.12 -17.68 -20.65
C ASP A 244 -54.45 -16.29 -20.10
N VAL A 245 -55.73 -15.90 -20.23
CA VAL A 245 -56.28 -14.64 -19.72
C VAL A 245 -56.65 -14.73 -18.24
N ASN A 246 -56.40 -15.88 -17.60
CA ASN A 246 -56.63 -16.01 -16.16
C ASN A 246 -55.65 -15.13 -15.37
N PRO A 247 -56.08 -14.61 -14.21
CA PRO A 247 -55.21 -13.82 -13.36
C PRO A 247 -53.98 -14.67 -12.95
N PRO A 248 -52.77 -14.11 -13.01
CA PRO A 248 -51.55 -14.84 -12.75
C PRO A 248 -51.56 -15.43 -11.33
N THR A 249 -51.14 -16.68 -11.22
CA THR A 249 -51.11 -17.37 -9.93
C THR A 249 -50.04 -16.76 -9.02
N THR A 250 -50.26 -16.85 -7.71
CA THR A 250 -49.34 -16.30 -6.70
C THR A 250 -47.91 -16.85 -6.86
N GLU A 251 -47.77 -18.08 -7.34
CA GLU A 251 -46.46 -18.71 -7.59
C GLU A 251 -45.76 -18.14 -8.83
N GLU A 252 -46.48 -17.81 -9.90
CA GLU A 252 -45.92 -17.14 -11.09
C GLU A 252 -45.46 -15.72 -10.75
N ILE A 253 -46.26 -14.98 -9.97
CA ILE A 253 -45.88 -13.66 -9.47
C ILE A 253 -44.60 -13.78 -8.64
N ARG A 254 -44.53 -14.75 -7.72
CA ARG A 254 -43.34 -15.00 -6.89
C ARG A 254 -42.11 -15.34 -7.73
N MET A 255 -42.25 -16.19 -8.75
CA MET A 255 -41.17 -16.55 -9.66
C MET A 255 -40.68 -15.35 -10.48
N ALA A 256 -41.61 -14.54 -11.00
CA ALA A 256 -41.28 -13.33 -11.76
C ALA A 256 -40.57 -12.27 -10.92
N THR A 257 -41.03 -12.03 -9.68
CA THR A 257 -40.35 -11.13 -8.74
C THR A 257 -38.94 -11.63 -8.41
N LYS A 258 -38.77 -12.95 -8.26
CA LYS A 258 -37.47 -13.58 -8.01
C LYS A 258 -36.53 -13.39 -9.20
N LEU A 259 -37.02 -13.50 -10.44
CA LEU A 259 -36.24 -13.27 -11.67
C LEU A 259 -35.83 -11.80 -11.85
N GLN A 260 -36.72 -10.84 -11.54
CA GLN A 260 -36.38 -9.40 -11.57
C GLN A 260 -35.27 -9.05 -10.58
N HIS A 261 -35.23 -9.71 -9.41
CA HIS A 261 -34.21 -9.50 -8.39
C HIS A 261 -32.79 -9.92 -8.82
N TYR A 262 -32.67 -10.74 -9.87
CA TYR A 262 -31.40 -11.17 -10.46
C TYR A 262 -30.97 -10.33 -11.69
N GLY A 263 -31.67 -9.24 -12.00
CA GLY A 263 -31.18 -8.23 -12.95
C GLY A 263 -31.30 -8.61 -14.43
N SER A 264 -32.34 -9.35 -14.82
CA SER A 264 -32.69 -9.48 -16.24
C SER A 264 -33.39 -8.20 -16.72
N SER A 265 -32.63 -7.32 -17.36
CA SER A 265 -33.20 -6.22 -18.15
C SER A 265 -33.88 -6.80 -19.40
N SER A 266 -35.12 -6.39 -19.70
CA SER A 266 -36.00 -6.97 -20.73
C SER A 266 -35.47 -6.93 -22.17
N ASN A 267 -34.29 -6.38 -22.43
CA ASN A 267 -33.72 -6.24 -23.77
C ASN A 267 -33.14 -7.54 -24.35
N ASN A 268 -33.02 -8.61 -23.57
CA ASN A 268 -32.43 -9.88 -24.04
C ASN A 268 -33.44 -10.87 -24.64
N GLN A 269 -34.75 -10.57 -24.65
CA GLN A 269 -35.77 -11.49 -25.18
C GLN A 269 -35.99 -11.39 -26.69
N LEU A 270 -35.42 -10.40 -27.38
CA LEU A 270 -35.60 -10.20 -28.84
C LEU A 270 -34.55 -10.91 -29.71
N SER A 271 -33.57 -11.58 -29.10
CA SER A 271 -32.67 -12.51 -29.81
C SER A 271 -32.87 -13.89 -29.21
N GLY A 272 -33.43 -14.83 -29.98
CA GLY A 272 -33.70 -16.21 -29.54
C GLY A 272 -32.46 -17.03 -29.21
N THR A 273 -31.66 -16.59 -28.24
CA THR A 273 -30.51 -17.28 -27.68
C THR A 273 -30.53 -17.09 -26.16
N HIS A 274 -30.96 -18.13 -25.46
CA HIS A 274 -30.83 -18.22 -24.00
C HIS A 274 -29.35 -18.33 -23.62
N HIS A 275 -28.70 -17.18 -23.40
CA HIS A 275 -27.45 -17.15 -22.66
C HIS A 275 -27.72 -16.68 -21.23
N TYR A 276 -27.90 -17.65 -20.32
CA TYR A 276 -27.78 -17.41 -18.89
C TYR A 276 -26.31 -17.12 -18.57
N THR A 277 -25.93 -15.84 -18.52
CA THR A 277 -24.70 -15.42 -17.85
C THR A 277 -25.06 -14.88 -16.47
N SER A 278 -25.31 -15.82 -15.55
CA SER A 278 -25.26 -15.51 -14.12
C SER A 278 -23.81 -15.19 -13.77
N THR A 279 -23.51 -13.90 -13.65
CA THR A 279 -22.22 -13.33 -13.24
C THR A 279 -21.81 -13.75 -11.81
N SER A 280 -22.67 -14.52 -11.12
CA SER A 280 -22.43 -15.10 -9.80
C SER A 280 -21.47 -16.31 -9.81
N LEU A 281 -21.22 -16.95 -10.96
CA LEU A 281 -20.47 -18.22 -11.05
C LEU A 281 -19.05 -18.13 -11.64
N ILE A 282 -18.61 -16.96 -12.12
CA ILE A 282 -17.30 -16.83 -12.83
C ILE A 282 -16.14 -16.40 -11.88
N MET A 283 -16.37 -16.25 -10.58
CA MET A 283 -15.32 -15.91 -9.60
C MET A 283 -14.74 -17.12 -8.84
N ILE A 284 -14.78 -18.34 -9.40
CA ILE A 284 -14.12 -19.52 -8.80
C ILE A 284 -13.04 -20.16 -9.71
N LYS A 285 -12.85 -19.72 -10.96
CA LYS A 285 -11.89 -20.37 -11.88
C LYS A 285 -10.60 -19.62 -12.23
N HIS A 286 -10.26 -18.52 -11.55
CA HIS A 286 -9.00 -17.80 -11.80
C HIS A 286 -8.03 -17.72 -10.61
N LEU A 287 -8.06 -18.69 -9.70
CA LEU A 287 -7.06 -18.81 -8.62
C LEU A 287 -6.42 -20.20 -8.49
N THR A 288 -6.31 -20.94 -9.60
CA THR A 288 -5.41 -22.09 -9.71
C THR A 288 -4.80 -22.15 -11.11
N VAL A 289 -3.73 -21.38 -11.32
CA VAL A 289 -2.39 -21.81 -11.77
C VAL A 289 -1.38 -20.83 -11.19
#